data_AF-A0A7T7HIM6-F1
#
_entry.id   AF-A0A7T7HIM6-F1
#
_cell.length_a   1.000
_cell.length_b   1.000
_cell.length_c   1.000
_cell.angle_alpha   90.00
_cell.angle_beta   90.00
_cell.angle_gamma   90.00
#
_symmetry.space_group_name_H-M   'P 1'
#
loop_
_entity.id
_entity.type
_entity.pdbx_description
1 polymer ?
#
loop_
_entity_poly.entity_id
_entity_poly.type
_entity_poly.pdbx_seq_one_letter_code
_entity_poly.pdbx_strand_id
1 'polypeptide(L)' 'MMTLPFFICAGALFSAWRGHRGIAALLTVIAVLVLFVLFRLHATDVLDIDL' A
#
# COMPACT_ATOMS: atom_id res chain seq x y z
N MET A 1 4.37 9.72 4.14
CA MET A 1 5.54 9.25 3.36
C MET A 1 5.09 8.07 2.49
N MET A 2 5.21 8.16 1.17
CA MET A 2 4.72 7.15 0.20
C MET A 2 5.45 5.79 0.23
N THR A 3 6.38 5.56 1.18
CA THR A 3 7.16 4.33 1.30
C THR A 3 6.40 3.18 1.99
N LEU A 4 5.37 3.51 2.79
CA LEU A 4 4.59 2.56 3.59
C LEU A 4 3.88 1.47 2.74
N PRO A 5 3.19 1.81 1.63
CA PRO A 5 2.60 0.82 0.73
C PRO A 5 3.65 -0.11 0.10
N PHE A 6 4.85 0.40 -0.14
CA PHE A 6 5.93 -0.35 -0.80
C PHE A 6 6.41 -1.53 0.05
N PHE A 7 6.59 -1.31 1.36
CA PHE A 7 6.96 -2.37 2.30
C PHE A 7 5.85 -3.41 2.49
N ILE A 8 4.58 -2.99 2.49
CA ILE A 8 3.44 -3.91 2.59
C ILE A 8 3.37 -4.80 1.34
N CYS A 9 3.57 -4.24 0.15
CA CYS A 9 3.64 -5.02 -1.09
C CYS A 9 4.84 -5.98 -1.13
N ALA A 10 6.01 -5.56 -0.65
CA ALA A 10 7.18 -6.44 -0.54
C ALA A 10 6.91 -7.63 0.41
N GLY A 11 6.25 -7.39 1.54
CA GLY A 11 5.80 -8.45 2.45
C GLY A 11 4.76 -9.38 1.82
N ALA A 12 3.81 -8.84 1.06
CA ALA A 12 2.83 -9.63 0.32
C ALA A 12 3.53 -10.57 -0.68
N LEU A 13 4.49 -10.06 -1.44
CA LEU A 13 5.26 -10.82 -2.42
C LEU A 13 6.10 -11.92 -1.76
N PHE A 14 6.75 -11.61 -0.64
CA PHE A 14 7.52 -12.58 0.13
C PHE A 14 6.64 -13.71 0.71
N SER A 15 5.45 -13.35 1.22
CA SER A 15 4.50 -14.34 1.75
C SER A 15 3.88 -15.21 0.64
N ALA A 16 3.66 -14.65 -0.55
CA ALA A 16 3.23 -15.38 -1.74
C ALA A 16 4.32 -16.37 -2.20
N TRP A 17 5.59 -15.96 -2.16
CA TRP A 17 6.73 -16.80 -2.52
C TRP A 17 6.87 -18.01 -1.58
N ARG A 18 6.62 -17.83 -0.28
CA ARG A 18 6.60 -18.93 0.70
C ARG A 18 5.38 -19.86 0.57
N GLY A 19 4.43 -19.58 -0.32
CA GLY A 19 3.24 -20.40 -0.54
C GLY A 19 2.08 -20.09 0.42
N HIS A 20 2.20 -19.07 1.28
CA HIS A 20 1.16 -18.67 2.22
C HIS A 20 0.14 -17.73 1.54
N ARG A 21 -0.65 -18.30 0.61
CA ARG A 21 -1.60 -17.56 -0.24
C ARG A 21 -2.59 -16.69 0.55
N GLY A 22 -3.05 -17.16 1.71
CA GLY A 22 -3.97 -16.40 2.57
C GLY A 22 -3.34 -15.14 3.17
N ILE A 23 -2.08 -15.22 3.61
CA ILE A 23 -1.34 -14.07 4.16
C ILE A 23 -1.02 -13.08 3.04
N ALA A 24 -0.65 -13.57 1.86
CA ALA A 24 -0.41 -12.73 0.69
C ALA A 24 -1.66 -11.92 0.32
N ALA A 25 -2.82 -12.58 0.22
CA ALA A 25 -4.08 -11.90 -0.09
C ALA A 25 -4.44 -10.83 0.96
N LEU A 26 -4.26 -11.15 2.25
CA LEU A 26 -4.54 -10.22 3.35
C LEU A 26 -3.62 -9.00 3.29
N LEU A 27 -2.31 -9.20 3.04
CA LEU A 27 -1.35 -8.10 2.88
C LEU A 27 -1.64 -7.25 1.64
N THR A 28 -2.09 -7.84 0.53
CA THR A 28 -2.52 -7.08 -0.65
C THR A 28 -3.74 -6.22 -0.35
N VAL A 29 -4.75 -6.76 0.34
CA VAL A 29 -5.93 -5.99 0.76
C VAL A 29 -5.55 -4.84 1.69
N ILE A 30 -4.64 -5.06 2.65
CA ILE A 30 -4.11 -4.02 3.52
C ILE A 30 -3.38 -2.95 2.69
N ALA A 31 -2.55 -3.34 1.72
CA ALA A 31 -1.84 -2.39 0.86
C ALA A 31 -2.81 -1.48 0.08
N VAL A 32 -3.89 -2.05 -0.46
CA VAL A 32 -4.94 -1.30 -1.16
C VAL A 32 -5.66 -0.34 -0.22
N LEU A 33 -6.03 -0.77 0.98
CA LEU A 33 -6.65 0.09 1.99
C LEU A 33 -5.74 1.24 2.41
N VAL A 34 -4.47 0.96 2.66
CA VAL A 34 -3.47 1.99 3.00
C VAL A 34 -3.30 2.98 1.86
N LEU A 35 -3.24 2.51 0.60
CA LEU A 35 -3.23 3.40 -0.56
C LEU A 35 -4.47 4.27 -0.63
N PHE A 36 -5.65 3.72 -0.38
CA PHE A 36 -6.90 4.49 -0.41
C PHE A 36 -6.94 5.57 0.68
N VAL A 37 -6.50 5.23 1.90
CA VAL A 37 -6.40 6.18 3.01
C VAL A 37 -5.36 7.26 2.70
N LEU A 38 -4.18 6.88 2.24
CA LEU A 38 -3.13 7.83 1.86
C LEU A 38 -3.59 8.72 0.71
N PHE A 39 -4.24 8.17 -0.31
CA PHE A 39 -4.80 8.94 -1.41
C PHE A 39 -5.86 9.92 -0.94
N ARG A 40 -6.75 9.50 -0.03
CA ARG A 40 -7.75 10.38 0.56
C ARG A 40 -7.12 11.50 1.39
N LEU A 41 -6.09 11.19 2.17
CA LEU A 41 -5.37 12.17 2.98
C LEU A 41 -4.52 13.13 2.13
N HIS A 42 -3.85 12.64 1.09
CA HIS A 42 -3.11 13.48 0.14
C HIS A 42 -4.00 14.21 -0.86
N ALA A 43 -5.23 13.75 -1.13
CA ALA A 43 -6.18 14.50 -1.94
C ALA A 43 -6.77 15.70 -1.17
N THR A 44 -6.72 15.67 0.17
CA THR A 44 -7.04 16.83 1.01
C THR A 44 -5.86 17.78 1.19
N ASP A 45 -4.63 17.29 1.01
CA ASP A 45 -3.51 18.19 0.74
C ASP A 45 -3.75 18.78 -0.65
N VAL A 46 -3.87 20.11 -0.75
CA VAL A 46 -3.87 20.77 -2.04
C VAL A 46 -2.63 20.27 -2.78
N LEU A 47 -2.84 19.67 -3.95
CA LEU A 47 -1.77 19.23 -4.82
C LEU A 47 -0.98 20.49 -5.21
N ASP A 48 0.02 20.81 -4.41
CA ASP A 48 0.93 21.95 -4.58
C ASP A 48 1.89 21.62 -5.72
N ILE A 49 1.32 21.49 -6.92
CA ILE A 49 2.05 21.59 -8.17
C ILE A 49 2.26 23.09 -8.35
N ASP A 50 3.28 23.61 -7.67
CA ASP A 50 3.90 24.85 -8.07
C ASP A 50 4.54 24.56 -9.45
N LEU A 51 3.90 25.04 -10.51
CA LEU A 51 4.33 24.89 -11.91
C LEU A 51 5.14 26.11 -12.34
#